data_AF-A0A7C4NX12-F1
#
_entry.id   AF-A0A7C4NX12-F1
#
_cell.length_a   1.000
_cell.length_b   1.000
_cell.length_c   1.000
_cell.angle_alpha   90.00
_cell.angle_beta   90.00
_cell.angle_gamma   90.00
#
_symmetry.space_group_name_H-M   'P 1'
#
loop_
_entity.id
_entity.type
_entity.pdbx_description
1 polymer ?
#
loop_
_entity_poly.entity_id
_entity_poly.type
_entity_poly.pdbx_seq_one_letter_code
_entity_poly.pdbx_strand_id
1 'polypeptide(L)' 'MFRSSNFAVIVTTLVLVIFALFGPFFSVVAIWTLFGLSPFLVIWMVLRVLQDTSRVVVELEDEAEWGYADRPDLRPIW' A
#
# COMPACT_ATOMS: atom_id res chain seq x y z
N MET A 1 -2.58 -18.48 -4.90
CA MET A 1 -3.71 -17.55 -5.20
C MET A 1 -3.09 -16.18 -5.39
N PHE A 2 -3.13 -15.63 -6.61
CA PHE A 2 -2.46 -14.39 -6.99
C PHE A 2 -2.76 -13.25 -5.99
N ARG A 3 -1.82 -12.98 -5.08
CA ARG A 3 -1.92 -11.96 -4.03
C ARG A 3 -1.16 -10.72 -4.49
N SER A 4 -1.68 -10.02 -5.48
CA SER A 4 -1.08 -8.74 -5.88
C SER A 4 -1.38 -7.70 -4.80
N SER A 5 -0.38 -7.27 -4.05
CA SER A 5 -0.50 -6.17 -3.07
C SER A 5 -1.08 -4.91 -3.70
N ASN A 6 -0.81 -4.67 -4.98
CA ASN A 6 -1.35 -3.56 -5.76
C ASN A 6 -2.88 -3.48 -5.69
N PHE A 7 -3.58 -4.64 -5.72
CA PHE A 7 -5.04 -4.65 -5.60
C PHE A 7 -5.50 -4.11 -4.24
N ALA A 8 -4.86 -4.57 -3.16
CA ALA A 8 -5.21 -4.13 -1.81
C ALA A 8 -4.91 -2.63 -1.63
N VAL A 9 -3.78 -2.15 -2.16
CA VAL A 9 -3.42 -0.72 -2.15
C VAL A 9 -4.44 0.09 -2.92
N ILE A 10 -4.75 -0.27 -4.17
CA ILE A 10 -5.70 0.47 -5.02
C ILE A 10 -7.08 0.56 -4.36
N VAL A 11 -7.60 -0.55 -3.83
CA VAL A 11 -8.91 -0.58 -3.18
C VAL A 11 -8.92 0.32 -1.93
N THR A 12 -7.94 0.16 -1.04
CA THR A 12 -7.89 0.97 0.19
C THR A 12 -7.69 2.46 -0.13
N THR A 13 -6.79 2.80 -1.05
CA THR A 13 -6.58 4.18 -1.49
C THR A 13 -7.84 4.76 -2.12
N LEU A 14 -8.52 4.04 -3.02
CA LEU A 14 -9.74 4.53 -3.67
C LEU A 14 -10.84 4.83 -2.65
N VAL A 15 -11.07 3.93 -1.70
CA VAL A 15 -12.08 4.13 -0.64
C VAL A 15 -11.78 5.37 0.19
N LEU A 16 -10.52 5.55 0.61
CA LEU A 16 -10.11 6.72 1.40
C LEU A 16 -10.17 8.02 0.61
N VAL A 17 -9.80 8.01 -0.67
CA VAL A 17 -9.91 9.18 -1.56
C VAL A 17 -11.37 9.56 -1.78
N ILE A 18 -12.25 8.59 -2.03
CA ILE A 18 -13.69 8.83 -2.16
C ILE A 18 -14.25 9.43 -0.87
N PHE A 19 -13.87 8.87 0.29
CA PHE A 19 -14.28 9.40 1.58
C PHE A 19 -13.79 10.84 1.80
N ALA A 20 -12.55 11.15 1.44
CA ALA A 20 -11.98 12.49 1.59
C ALA A 20 -12.62 13.53 0.66
N LEU A 21 -12.88 13.18 -0.61
CA LEU A 21 -13.43 14.10 -1.60
C LEU A 21 -14.94 14.27 -1.50
N PHE A 22 -15.67 13.18 -1.21
CA PHE A 22 -17.13 13.16 -1.23
C PHE A 22 -17.77 13.08 0.16
N GLY A 23 -16.97 13.05 1.23
CA GLY A 23 -17.45 13.02 2.61
C GLY A 23 -18.59 14.00 2.94
N PRO A 24 -18.54 15.28 2.49
CA PRO A 24 -19.62 16.23 2.73
C PRO A 24 -20.98 15.86 2.08
N PHE A 25 -20.97 15.02 1.04
CA PHE A 25 -22.17 14.58 0.33
C PHE A 25 -22.74 13.27 0.87
N PHE A 26 -22.07 12.64 1.84
CA PHE A 26 -22.51 11.38 2.43
C PHE A 26 -23.46 11.60 3.59
N SER A 27 -24.37 10.63 3.77
CA SER A 27 -25.21 10.61 4.96
C SER A 27 -24.36 10.36 6.21
N VAL A 28 -24.84 10.82 7.36
CA VAL A 28 -24.18 10.61 8.66
C VAL A 28 -23.88 9.12 8.88
N VAL A 29 -24.84 8.23 8.55
CA VAL A 29 -24.66 6.77 8.65
C VAL A 29 -23.48 6.30 7.79
N ALA A 30 -23.42 6.73 6.52
CA ALA A 30 -22.35 6.35 5.62
C ALA A 30 -20.98 6.83 6.10
N ILE A 31 -20.90 8.04 6.67
CA ILE A 31 -19.66 8.58 7.25
C ILE A 31 -19.16 7.70 8.39
N TRP A 32 -20.03 7.38 9.36
CA TRP A 32 -19.67 6.53 10.49
C TRP A 32 -19.27 5.11 10.06
N THR A 33 -19.98 4.54 9.09
CA THR A 33 -19.65 3.22 8.55
C THR A 33 -18.29 3.23 7.85
N LEU A 34 -18.03 4.18 6.95
CA LEU A 34 -16.76 4.27 6.22
C LEU A 34 -15.59 4.58 7.14
N PHE A 35 -15.77 5.52 8.08
CA PHE A 35 -14.74 5.85 9.07
C PHE A 35 -14.44 4.65 9.97
N GLY A 36 -15.46 3.96 10.47
CA GLY A 36 -15.30 2.76 11.31
C GLY A 36 -14.66 1.57 10.58
N LEU A 37 -14.91 1.44 9.26
CA LEU A 37 -14.28 0.40 8.43
C LEU A 37 -12.84 0.74 8.00
N SER A 38 -12.46 2.03 8.02
CA SER A 38 -11.13 2.47 7.58
C SER A 38 -9.96 1.76 8.28
N PRO A 39 -9.92 1.56 9.63
CA PRO A 39 -8.81 0.84 10.26
C PRO A 39 -8.73 -0.62 9.78
N PHE A 40 -9.88 -1.27 9.54
CA PHE A 40 -9.91 -2.64 9.05
C PHE A 40 -9.34 -2.75 7.62
N LEU A 41 -9.70 -1.82 6.73
CA LEU A 41 -9.16 -1.76 5.37
C LEU A 41 -7.65 -1.54 5.35
N VAL A 42 -7.14 -0.66 6.23
CA VAL A 42 -5.70 -0.40 6.34
C VAL A 42 -4.95 -1.64 6.85
N ILE A 43 -5.44 -2.28 7.93
CA ILE A 43 -4.82 -3.50 8.47
C ILE A 43 -4.82 -4.61 7.41
N TRP A 44 -5.94 -4.80 6.72
CA TRP A 44 -6.04 -5.77 5.64
C TRP A 44 -5.05 -5.48 4.51
N MET A 45 -4.91 -4.22 4.10
CA MET A 45 -3.94 -3.80 3.09
C MET A 45 -2.50 -4.10 3.53
N VAL A 46 -2.13 -3.75 4.75
CA VAL A 46 -0.79 -4.01 5.30
C VAL A 46 -0.48 -5.50 5.30
N LEU A 47 -1.43 -6.34 5.76
CA LEU A 47 -1.25 -7.79 5.75
C LEU A 47 -1.08 -8.34 4.33
N ARG A 48 -1.77 -7.77 3.33
CA ARG A 48 -1.59 -8.17 1.92
C ARG A 48 -0.24 -7.74 1.38
N VAL A 49 0.27 -6.57 1.74
CA VAL A 49 1.60 -6.09 1.36
C VAL A 49 2.68 -6.99 1.98
N LEU A 50 2.59 -7.30 3.28
CA LEU A 50 3.57 -8.17 3.97
C LEU A 50 3.56 -9.60 3.45
N GLN A 51 2.42 -10.08 2.93
CA GLN A 51 2.29 -11.42 2.36
C GLN A 51 2.61 -11.47 0.85
N ASP A 52 2.93 -10.34 0.23
CA ASP A 52 3.22 -10.28 -1.19
C ASP A 52 4.68 -10.69 -1.45
N THR A 53 4.85 -11.88 -2.02
CA THR A 53 6.15 -12.44 -2.43
C THR A 53 6.38 -12.30 -3.94
N SER A 54 5.60 -11.46 -4.63
CA SER A 54 5.71 -11.30 -6.09
C SER A 54 7.00 -10.62 -6.55
N ARG A 55 7.67 -9.89 -5.65
CA ARG A 55 9.00 -9.34 -5.88
C ARG A 55 10.03 -10.10 -5.07
N VAL A 56 11.02 -10.65 -5.76
CA VAL A 56 12.25 -11.12 -5.12
C VAL A 56 13.04 -9.86 -4.76
N VAL A 57 12.98 -9.46 -3.49
CA VAL A 57 13.81 -8.38 -2.96
C VAL A 57 15.14 -9.02 -2.55
N VAL A 58 16.25 -8.48 -3.05
CA VAL A 58 17.58 -8.91 -2.63
C VAL A 58 17.76 -8.49 -1.18
N GLU A 59 18.16 -9.44 -0.32
CA GLU A 59 18.47 -9.14 1.07
C GLU A 59 19.68 -8.18 1.11
N LEU A 60 19.59 -7.15 1.94
CA LEU A 60 20.68 -6.19 2.11
C LEU A 60 21.87 -6.91 2.76
N GLU A 61 23.08 -6.66 2.25
CA GLU A 61 24.30 -7.10 2.91
C GLU A 61 24.44 -6.44 4.28
N ASP A 62 25.18 -7.04 5.22
CA ASP A 62 25.26 -6.60 6.62
C ASP A 62 25.71 -5.13 6.81
N GLU A 63 26.47 -4.59 5.85
CA GLU A 63 26.93 -3.19 5.84
C GLU A 63 26.09 -2.26 4.95
N ALA A 64 25.03 -2.78 4.31
CA ALA A 64 24.21 -2.01 3.41
C ALA A 64 23.13 -1.21 4.17
N GLU A 65 23.13 0.11 3.98
CA GLU A 65 22.11 0.98 4.54
C GLU A 65 20.75 0.76 3.86
N TRP A 66 19.68 0.85 4.66
CA TRP A 66 18.30 0.75 4.17
C TRP A 66 18.02 1.80 3.10
N GLY A 67 17.46 1.39 1.96
CA GLY A 67 17.04 2.29 0.87
C GLY A 67 18.09 2.57 -0.21
N TYR A 68 19.32 2.06 -0.10
CA TYR A 68 20.34 2.21 -1.15
C TYR A 68 20.23 1.17 -2.28
N ALA A 69 19.63 0.01 -1.99
CA ALA A 69 19.37 -1.04 -2.98
C ALA A 69 18.32 -0.63 -4.03
N ASP A 70 17.47 0.35 -3.72
CA ASP A 70 16.44 0.86 -4.62
C ASP A 70 16.96 1.95 -5.58
N ARG A 71 18.26 2.30 -5.52
CA ARG A 71 18.84 3.32 -6.40
C ARG A 71 18.96 2.77 -7.83
N PRO A 72 18.56 3.54 -8.86
CA PRO A 72 18.83 3.16 -10.24
C PRO A 72 20.34 3.05 -10.47
N ASP A 73 20.78 2.00 -11.17
CA ASP A 73 22.20 1.83 -11.52
C ASP A 73 22.60 2.93 -12.52
N LEU A 74 23.37 3.91 -12.04
CA LEU A 74 23.86 5.03 -12.83
C LEU A 74 25.24 4.76 -13.44
N ARG A 75 25.74 3.52 -13.42
CA ARG A 75 27.06 3.20 -13.98
C ARG A 75 27.05 3.36 -15.52
N PRO A 76 28.00 4.11 -16.09
CA PRO A 76 28.16 4.18 -17.54
C PRO A 76 28.57 2.81 -18.11
N ILE A 77 27.83 2.34 -19.10
CA ILE A 77 28.18 1.22 -19.96
C ILE A 77 29.30 1.68 -20.90
N TRP A 78 30.53 1.24 -20.60
CA TRP A 78 31.70 1.38 -21.48
C TRP A 78 31.93 0.09 -22.25
#